data_AF-A0A3A9BM10-F1
#
_entry.id   AF-A0A3A9BM10-F1
#
_cell.length_a   1.000
_cell.length_b   1.000
_cell.length_c   1.000
_cell.angle_alpha   90.00
_cell.angle_beta   90.00
_cell.angle_gamma   90.00
#
_symmetry.space_group_name_H-M   'P 1'
#
loop_
_entity.id
_entity.type
_entity.pdbx_description
1 polymer ?
#
loop_
_entity_poly.entity_id
_entity_poly.type
_entity_poly.pdbx_seq_one_letter_code
_entity_poly.pdbx_strand_id
1 'polypeptide(L)'
;MTKKIKNFGVSIGGGRARRQSRIPGQGSKAATGNDRKELGEEYSKADRIKEEGVYSTQPRVSHNRKKQYQLSRLTSVKRTGPEYLPGGRHADERDFKALGIKGVEFGVSLSDEDAQEAMDACYLALCDLARVLNIDKKEVSLGGTLSLSFGARGHGGAGPVTYDPKYQVINFTREGGAGSLAHEWAHALDYYIGKACRLGRDGTRAAVSGCPGMEGVPPSVNELLWGMVSRREPLTNKEQLQIMEEISQNRIREEEIRCGEILQSVIPNTLTDQQQTAWNRAVWEVYDTRRCASLDMYVLRNYPNRAIEELSRVHKEITGHAIPKDKKRRLNYAFASLARIEEIPVNVERPRWREHKTEFYKNSWEMDKRYAKTIHGRYSDNCERLARAFEAYVADKLEKEGNQSQYLTAHSEDVVFVRENGESVYGGPVGEEKAEINRRFDVMFWELKEMRVFRWENIEEGKVYQKTLGASKNSKRILIRC
;
A
#
# COMPACT_ATOMS: atom_id res chain seq x y z
N MET A 1 40.14 -30.82 1.16
CA MET A 1 39.20 -31.73 1.83
C MET A 1 38.03 -30.90 2.32
N THR A 2 36.96 -30.82 1.53
CA THR A 2 35.70 -30.17 1.94
C THR A 2 35.09 -30.99 3.07
N LYS A 3 34.90 -30.37 4.24
CA LYS A 3 34.13 -30.99 5.32
C LYS A 3 32.69 -31.13 4.83
N LYS A 4 32.06 -32.28 5.07
CA LYS A 4 30.64 -32.49 4.76
C LYS A 4 29.79 -31.38 5.39
N ILE A 5 29.00 -30.67 4.58
CA ILE A 5 28.15 -29.58 5.07
C ILE A 5 26.99 -30.20 5.87
N LYS A 6 26.69 -29.59 7.02
CA LYS A 6 25.65 -30.06 7.94
C LYS A 6 24.80 -28.89 8.38
N ASN A 7 23.53 -29.14 8.67
CA ASN A 7 22.64 -28.15 9.28
C ASN A 7 23.21 -27.68 10.62
N PHE A 8 23.00 -26.41 10.94
CA PHE A 8 23.45 -25.82 12.20
C PHE A 8 22.46 -24.77 12.73
N GLY A 9 22.53 -24.50 14.04
CA GLY A 9 21.59 -23.63 14.75
C GLY A 9 20.31 -24.35 15.18
N VAL A 10 19.28 -23.58 15.52
CA VAL A 10 17.98 -24.12 15.98
C VAL A 10 17.25 -24.78 14.82
N SER A 11 16.64 -25.95 15.06
CA SER A 11 15.82 -26.63 14.05
C SER A 11 14.75 -25.68 13.50
N ILE A 12 14.75 -25.51 12.18
CA ILE A 12 13.74 -24.74 11.48
C ILE A 12 12.59 -25.72 11.26
N GLY A 13 11.46 -25.52 11.93
CA GLY A 13 10.31 -26.44 11.83
C GLY A 13 9.90 -26.73 10.37
N GLY A 14 9.34 -27.91 10.11
CA GLY A 14 8.80 -28.28 8.80
C GLY A 14 9.63 -29.28 7.97
N GLY A 15 10.74 -29.83 8.49
CA GLY A 15 11.45 -30.93 7.84
C GLY A 15 10.68 -32.26 7.90
N ARG A 16 10.49 -32.93 6.76
CA ARG A 16 9.94 -34.31 6.72
C ARG A 16 10.98 -35.29 7.28
N ALA A 17 10.80 -35.76 8.51
CA ALA A 17 11.49 -36.95 9.00
C ALA A 17 10.94 -38.19 8.28
N ARG A 18 11.75 -38.88 7.46
CA ARG A 18 11.42 -40.23 6.99
C ARG A 18 11.45 -41.16 8.20
N ARG A 19 10.27 -41.52 8.76
CA ARG A 19 10.14 -42.70 9.61
C ARG A 19 10.58 -43.91 8.77
N GLN A 20 11.74 -44.49 9.10
CA GLN A 20 12.06 -45.84 8.69
C GLN A 20 11.16 -46.79 9.50
N SER A 21 10.04 -47.22 8.94
CA SER A 21 9.29 -48.35 9.49
C SER A 21 9.74 -49.62 8.78
N ARG A 22 10.45 -50.46 9.53
CA ARG A 22 10.62 -51.90 9.26
C ARG A 22 9.24 -52.53 9.01
N ILE A 23 9.15 -53.36 7.97
CA ILE A 23 8.04 -54.31 7.77
C ILE A 23 8.30 -55.50 8.72
N PRO A 24 7.32 -55.94 9.51
CA PRO A 24 6.62 -57.19 9.15
C PRO A 24 5.13 -57.26 9.52
N GLY A 25 4.35 -57.97 8.67
CA GLY A 25 3.27 -58.86 9.14
C GLY A 25 1.81 -58.42 8.97
N GLN A 26 1.20 -58.92 7.88
CA GLN A 26 -0.19 -59.36 7.67
C GLN A 26 -1.35 -58.82 8.54
N GLY A 27 -2.41 -58.36 7.85
CA GLY A 27 -3.76 -58.23 8.41
C GLY A 27 -4.67 -57.38 7.52
N SER A 28 -5.51 -58.06 6.75
CA SER A 28 -6.51 -57.54 5.81
C SER A 28 -7.53 -56.56 6.40
N LYS A 29 -7.87 -55.51 5.63
CA LYS A 29 -9.26 -55.16 5.23
C LYS A 29 -9.27 -53.90 4.35
N ALA A 30 -9.89 -54.05 3.18
CA ALA A 30 -10.17 -52.97 2.25
C ALA A 30 -11.22 -52.02 2.84
N ALA A 31 -10.95 -50.72 2.79
CA ALA A 31 -11.95 -49.66 2.96
C ALA A 31 -11.67 -48.56 1.93
N THR A 32 -12.57 -48.44 0.98
CA THR A 32 -12.69 -47.35 0.01
C THR A 32 -13.10 -46.07 0.75
N GLY A 33 -12.28 -45.02 0.69
CA GLY A 33 -12.58 -43.73 1.32
C GLY A 33 -11.68 -42.64 0.77
N ASN A 34 -12.27 -41.72 0.04
CA ASN A 34 -11.64 -40.60 -0.66
C ASN A 34 -11.46 -39.41 0.30
N ASP A 35 -10.41 -39.43 1.15
CA ASP A 35 -10.05 -38.29 1.99
C ASP A 35 -8.88 -37.51 1.38
N ARG A 36 -9.23 -36.56 0.51
CA ARG A 36 -8.37 -35.46 0.09
C ARG A 36 -9.21 -34.20 -0.03
N LYS A 37 -9.11 -33.32 0.96
CA LYS A 37 -9.10 -31.84 0.86
C LYS A 37 -9.43 -31.23 2.22
N GLU A 38 -8.42 -30.97 3.03
CA GLU A 38 -8.44 -29.81 3.93
C GLU A 38 -6.98 -29.39 4.12
N LEU A 39 -6.63 -28.23 3.56
CA LEU A 39 -5.51 -27.35 3.93
C LEU A 39 -5.44 -26.28 2.84
N GLY A 40 -6.12 -25.16 3.05
CA GLY A 40 -5.97 -23.99 2.20
C GLY A 40 -7.21 -23.13 1.98
N GLU A 41 -8.08 -22.94 2.97
CA GLU A 41 -9.09 -21.88 2.90
C GLU A 41 -9.33 -21.27 4.29
N GLU A 42 -8.44 -20.37 4.72
CA GLU A 42 -8.73 -19.50 5.86
C GLU A 42 -8.04 -18.13 5.71
N TYR A 43 -8.25 -17.47 4.57
CA TYR A 43 -8.04 -16.02 4.44
C TYR A 43 -9.02 -15.47 3.40
N SER A 44 -10.22 -15.09 3.86
CA SER A 44 -11.10 -14.05 3.28
C SER A 44 -12.51 -14.22 3.84
N LYS A 45 -12.78 -13.69 5.03
CA LYS A 45 -14.14 -13.38 5.48
C LYS A 45 -14.11 -12.14 6.38
N ALA A 46 -14.23 -10.98 5.74
CA ALA A 46 -14.93 -9.84 6.31
C ALA A 46 -15.63 -9.11 5.15
N ASP A 47 -16.90 -8.76 5.39
CA ASP A 47 -17.76 -7.89 4.60
C ASP A 47 -18.42 -8.49 3.35
N ARG A 48 -19.52 -9.24 3.57
CA ARG A 48 -20.70 -9.20 2.70
C ARG A 48 -21.99 -9.32 3.52
N ILE A 49 -22.64 -8.18 3.72
CA ILE A 49 -24.08 -8.12 4.04
C ILE A 49 -24.82 -8.67 2.82
N LYS A 50 -25.75 -9.61 3.06
CA LYS A 50 -26.54 -10.30 2.04
C LYS A 50 -27.74 -9.43 1.66
N GLU A 51 -27.87 -9.09 0.38
CA GLU A 51 -29.16 -8.84 -0.24
C GLU A 51 -29.37 -9.91 -1.33
N GLU A 52 -30.50 -10.59 -1.23
CA GLU A 52 -30.91 -11.67 -2.13
C GLU A 52 -31.42 -11.09 -3.45
N GLY A 53 -30.76 -11.43 -4.55
CA GLY A 53 -31.18 -11.06 -5.90
C GLY A 53 -30.82 -12.15 -6.89
N VAL A 54 -31.84 -12.67 -7.57
CA VAL A 54 -31.84 -13.78 -8.53
C VAL A 54 -30.83 -13.55 -9.67
N TYR A 55 -29.88 -14.48 -9.86
CA TYR A 55 -28.95 -14.44 -11.01
C TYR A 55 -29.16 -15.60 -11.99
N SER A 56 -29.52 -15.19 -13.20
CA SER A 56 -29.45 -15.94 -14.46
C SER A 56 -28.06 -16.59 -14.67
N THR A 57 -28.05 -17.87 -15.00
CA THR A 57 -26.85 -18.65 -15.32
C THR A 57 -26.35 -18.32 -16.73
N GLN A 58 -25.35 -17.46 -16.84
CA GLN A 58 -24.53 -17.36 -18.06
C GLN A 58 -23.31 -18.32 -17.98
N PRO A 59 -22.87 -18.90 -19.11
CA PRO A 59 -21.79 -19.88 -19.14
C PRO A 59 -20.45 -19.27 -18.71
N ARG A 60 -19.69 -19.99 -17.89
CA ARG A 60 -18.34 -19.60 -17.45
C ARG A 60 -17.38 -19.57 -18.63
N VAL A 61 -16.98 -18.36 -19.03
CA VAL A 61 -15.87 -18.13 -19.96
C VAL A 61 -14.57 -18.67 -19.33
N SER A 62 -13.86 -19.55 -20.06
CA SER A 62 -12.57 -20.09 -19.61
C SER A 62 -11.54 -18.96 -19.53
N HIS A 63 -11.17 -18.58 -18.31
CA HIS A 63 -10.08 -17.62 -18.11
C HIS A 63 -8.76 -18.37 -18.30
N ASN A 64 -8.00 -18.01 -19.34
CA ASN A 64 -6.62 -18.46 -19.48
C ASN A 64 -5.84 -18.15 -18.18
N ARG A 65 -5.30 -19.19 -17.55
CA ARG A 65 -4.53 -19.06 -16.30
C ARG A 65 -3.28 -18.24 -16.58
N LYS A 66 -3.11 -17.11 -15.90
CA LYS A 66 -1.91 -16.26 -16.01
C LYS A 66 -0.66 -17.08 -15.66
N LYS A 67 0.42 -16.86 -16.41
CA LYS A 67 1.71 -17.51 -16.16
C LYS A 67 2.46 -16.80 -15.04
N GLN A 68 3.32 -17.52 -14.33
CA GLN A 68 4.20 -16.92 -13.33
C GLN A 68 5.30 -16.11 -14.02
N TYR A 69 5.61 -14.92 -13.50
CA TYR A 69 6.74 -14.13 -13.98
C TYR A 69 8.03 -14.91 -13.75
N GLN A 70 8.90 -14.93 -14.77
CA GLN A 70 10.18 -15.62 -14.73
C GLN A 70 11.28 -14.58 -14.66
N LEU A 71 12.03 -14.58 -13.56
CA LEU A 71 13.23 -13.75 -13.42
C LEU A 71 14.31 -14.22 -14.41
N SER A 72 15.14 -13.29 -14.84
CA SER A 72 16.28 -13.59 -15.70
C SER A 72 17.24 -14.56 -14.97
N ARG A 73 17.71 -15.62 -15.65
CA ARG A 73 18.65 -16.56 -15.03
C ARG A 73 20.06 -15.96 -15.02
N LEU A 74 20.66 -15.87 -13.83
CA LEU A 74 22.06 -15.49 -13.68
C LEU A 74 22.97 -16.69 -13.99
N THR A 75 23.89 -16.54 -14.92
CA THR A 75 24.90 -17.57 -15.25
C THR A 75 26.08 -17.56 -14.28
N SER A 76 26.37 -16.41 -13.67
CA SER A 76 27.37 -16.24 -12.62
C SER A 76 26.98 -15.04 -11.75
N VAL A 77 27.36 -15.06 -10.47
CA VAL A 77 27.07 -13.99 -9.52
C VAL A 77 28.32 -13.16 -9.31
N LYS A 78 28.26 -11.88 -9.67
CA LYS A 78 29.35 -10.92 -9.46
C LYS A 78 29.14 -10.14 -8.17
N ARG A 79 30.25 -9.91 -7.48
CA ARG A 79 30.30 -9.07 -6.27
C ARG A 79 31.57 -8.22 -6.28
N THR A 80 31.44 -6.94 -5.96
CA THR A 80 32.53 -6.05 -5.58
C THR A 80 32.21 -5.44 -4.23
N GLY A 81 33.21 -5.33 -3.35
CA GLY A 81 33.03 -4.83 -2.00
C GLY A 81 34.12 -5.31 -1.05
N PRO A 82 34.04 -4.95 0.24
CA PRO A 82 35.01 -5.36 1.24
C PRO A 82 35.17 -6.89 1.32
N GLU A 83 36.36 -7.32 1.71
CA GLU A 83 36.67 -8.71 1.99
C GLU A 83 36.19 -9.09 3.41
N TYR A 84 35.28 -10.05 3.50
CA TYR A 84 34.81 -10.59 4.80
C TYR A 84 35.30 -12.00 5.10
N LEU A 85 35.82 -12.70 4.09
CA LEU A 85 36.34 -14.07 4.17
C LEU A 85 37.82 -14.06 3.77
N PRO A 86 38.73 -13.66 4.68
CA PRO A 86 40.13 -13.45 4.35
C PRO A 86 40.80 -14.72 3.86
N GLY A 87 41.67 -14.59 2.86
CA GLY A 87 42.45 -15.71 2.31
C GLY A 87 41.62 -16.70 1.51
N GLY A 88 40.45 -16.28 1.01
CA GLY A 88 39.56 -17.13 0.19
C GLY A 88 38.93 -18.29 0.96
N ARG A 89 38.84 -18.19 2.29
CA ARG A 89 38.18 -19.22 3.10
C ARG A 89 36.68 -19.25 2.82
N HIS A 90 36.07 -20.40 3.09
CA HIS A 90 34.61 -20.56 3.06
C HIS A 90 33.96 -20.00 4.34
N ALA A 91 32.71 -19.54 4.20
CA ALA A 91 31.86 -19.18 5.32
C ALA A 91 31.44 -20.44 6.09
N ASP A 92 31.39 -20.34 7.42
CA ASP A 92 31.02 -21.46 8.29
C ASP A 92 29.93 -21.08 9.31
N GLU A 93 29.55 -22.01 10.18
CA GLU A 93 28.55 -21.79 11.23
C GLU A 93 28.85 -20.57 12.12
N ARG A 94 30.14 -20.28 12.40
CA ARG A 94 30.53 -19.16 13.27
C ARG A 94 30.23 -17.82 12.60
N ASP A 95 30.42 -17.73 11.29
CA ASP A 95 30.12 -16.55 10.50
C ASP A 95 28.62 -16.22 10.53
N PHE A 96 27.74 -17.21 10.34
CA PHE A 96 26.29 -17.03 10.42
C PHE A 96 25.81 -16.74 11.85
N LYS A 97 26.42 -17.34 12.88
CA LYS A 97 26.17 -16.97 14.28
C LYS A 97 26.58 -15.53 14.58
N ALA A 98 27.66 -15.03 13.98
CA ALA A 98 28.08 -13.64 14.12
C ALA A 98 27.10 -12.65 13.47
N LEU A 99 26.37 -13.08 12.43
CA LEU A 99 25.23 -12.36 11.86
C LEU A 99 23.94 -12.50 12.67
N GLY A 100 23.94 -13.28 13.76
CA GLY A 100 22.76 -13.53 14.57
C GLY A 100 21.73 -14.47 13.93
N ILE A 101 22.07 -15.13 12.82
CA ILE A 101 21.17 -16.04 12.12
C ILE A 101 20.84 -17.24 13.01
N LYS A 102 19.55 -17.52 13.18
CA LYS A 102 19.03 -18.53 14.12
C LYS A 102 19.43 -19.96 13.74
N GLY A 103 19.49 -20.24 12.44
CA GLY A 103 19.89 -21.54 11.92
C GLY A 103 19.93 -21.57 10.40
N VAL A 104 20.68 -22.54 9.88
CA VAL A 104 20.82 -22.81 8.44
C VAL A 104 20.56 -24.28 8.18
N GLU A 105 19.70 -24.56 7.19
CA GLU A 105 19.35 -25.91 6.77
C GLU A 105 19.63 -26.15 5.28
N PHE A 106 20.15 -27.34 4.97
CA PHE A 106 20.47 -27.80 3.62
C PHE A 106 19.55 -28.94 3.20
N GLY A 107 19.09 -28.87 1.95
CA GLY A 107 18.30 -29.92 1.34
C GLY A 107 19.13 -31.15 1.03
N VAL A 108 18.51 -32.32 1.15
CA VAL A 108 19.16 -33.63 0.91
C VAL A 108 19.73 -33.76 -0.51
N SER A 109 19.21 -33.00 -1.47
CA SER A 109 19.60 -33.06 -2.87
C SER A 109 20.71 -32.10 -3.27
N LEU A 110 21.18 -31.20 -2.40
CA LEU A 110 22.31 -30.30 -2.70
C LEU A 110 23.64 -31.03 -2.52
N SER A 111 24.60 -30.81 -3.43
CA SER A 111 25.99 -31.21 -3.22
C SER A 111 26.62 -30.34 -2.13
N ASP A 112 27.70 -30.84 -1.51
CA ASP A 112 28.45 -30.05 -0.53
C ASP A 112 29.06 -28.80 -1.21
N GLU A 113 29.45 -28.90 -2.48
CA GLU A 113 29.99 -27.78 -3.26
C GLU A 113 28.93 -26.69 -3.51
N ASP A 114 27.74 -27.05 -4.02
CA ASP A 114 26.65 -26.11 -4.31
C ASP A 114 26.17 -25.43 -3.01
N ALA A 115 26.08 -26.20 -1.93
CA ALA A 115 25.71 -25.69 -0.62
C ALA A 115 26.76 -24.69 -0.09
N GLN A 116 28.05 -24.97 -0.28
CA GLN A 116 29.11 -24.06 0.16
C GLN A 116 29.10 -22.75 -0.64
N GLU A 117 28.95 -22.83 -1.96
CA GLU A 117 28.92 -21.65 -2.82
C GLU A 117 27.72 -20.74 -2.48
N ALA A 118 26.55 -21.34 -2.25
CA ALA A 118 25.36 -20.61 -1.83
C ALA A 118 25.52 -19.97 -0.43
N MET A 119 26.16 -20.68 0.52
CA MET A 119 26.49 -20.14 1.84
C MET A 119 27.41 -18.93 1.75
N ASP A 120 28.50 -19.04 0.98
CA ASP A 120 29.50 -17.99 0.85
C ASP A 120 28.87 -16.74 0.23
N ALA A 121 28.14 -16.90 -0.87
CA ALA A 121 27.46 -15.80 -1.54
C ALA A 121 26.42 -15.13 -0.63
N CYS A 122 25.63 -15.92 0.11
CA CYS A 122 24.64 -15.41 1.04
C CYS A 122 25.27 -14.68 2.24
N TYR A 123 26.34 -15.22 2.83
CA TYR A 123 27.04 -14.56 3.94
C TYR A 123 27.64 -13.22 3.51
N LEU A 124 28.32 -13.18 2.36
CA LEU A 124 28.89 -11.96 1.80
C LEU A 124 27.81 -10.92 1.53
N ALA A 125 26.69 -11.35 0.93
CA ALA A 125 25.52 -10.51 0.67
C ALA A 125 24.90 -9.93 1.95
N LEU A 126 24.70 -10.72 2.99
CA LEU A 126 24.18 -10.24 4.27
C LEU A 126 25.14 -9.25 4.94
N CYS A 127 26.47 -9.46 4.83
CA CYS A 127 27.45 -8.50 5.32
C CYS A 127 27.37 -7.16 4.56
N ASP A 128 27.21 -7.20 3.24
CA ASP A 128 27.00 -5.98 2.45
C ASP A 128 25.69 -5.29 2.80
N LEU A 129 24.62 -6.04 3.02
CA LEU A 129 23.33 -5.51 3.44
C LEU A 129 23.44 -4.76 4.77
N ALA A 130 24.08 -5.36 5.78
CA ALA A 130 24.32 -4.71 7.07
C ALA A 130 25.05 -3.38 6.90
N ARG A 131 26.09 -3.39 6.07
CA ARG A 131 26.96 -2.24 5.79
C ARG A 131 26.21 -1.11 5.11
N VAL A 132 25.48 -1.38 4.02
CA VAL A 132 24.76 -0.32 3.27
C VAL A 132 23.55 0.24 4.01
N LEU A 133 22.94 -0.55 4.90
CA LEU A 133 21.88 -0.08 5.80
C LEU A 133 22.45 0.64 7.04
N ASN A 134 23.77 0.59 7.25
CA ASN A 134 24.46 1.09 8.42
C ASN A 134 23.82 0.57 9.73
N ILE A 135 23.66 -0.76 9.81
CA ILE A 135 23.17 -1.49 10.98
C ILE A 135 24.26 -2.45 11.46
N ASP A 136 24.20 -2.85 12.73
CA ASP A 136 25.08 -3.92 13.23
C ASP A 136 24.83 -5.21 12.44
N LYS A 137 25.89 -5.97 12.19
CA LYS A 137 25.83 -7.23 11.43
C LYS A 137 24.80 -8.21 12.01
N LYS A 138 24.58 -8.21 13.32
CA LYS A 138 23.57 -9.06 13.96
C LYS A 138 22.14 -8.67 13.62
N GLU A 139 21.89 -7.42 13.26
CA GLU A 139 20.55 -6.90 12.99
C GLU A 139 19.97 -7.41 11.65
N VAL A 140 20.81 -7.93 10.76
CA VAL A 140 20.32 -8.58 9.52
C VAL A 140 19.44 -9.79 9.82
N SER A 141 19.60 -10.40 10.99
CA SER A 141 18.76 -11.52 11.45
C SER A 141 17.42 -11.09 12.06
N LEU A 142 17.14 -9.78 12.11
CA LEU A 142 15.89 -9.21 12.59
C LEU A 142 15.57 -9.70 14.02
N GLY A 143 16.40 -9.27 14.98
CA GLY A 143 16.30 -9.67 16.39
C GLY A 143 16.60 -11.15 16.64
N GLY A 144 17.49 -11.77 15.85
CA GLY A 144 17.87 -13.18 16.01
C GLY A 144 16.79 -14.18 15.63
N THR A 145 15.80 -13.75 14.84
CA THR A 145 14.66 -14.60 14.50
C THR A 145 14.76 -15.23 13.11
N LEU A 146 15.54 -14.63 12.21
CA LEU A 146 15.69 -15.07 10.84
C LEU A 146 16.53 -16.35 10.75
N SER A 147 16.01 -17.32 9.99
CA SER A 147 16.72 -18.54 9.60
C SER A 147 16.89 -18.59 8.08
N LEU A 148 17.79 -19.42 7.58
CA LEU A 148 18.03 -19.60 6.14
C LEU A 148 17.89 -21.07 5.77
N SER A 149 17.38 -21.37 4.59
CA SER A 149 17.42 -22.73 4.07
C SER A 149 17.74 -22.80 2.59
N PHE A 150 18.67 -23.68 2.23
CA PHE A 150 19.12 -23.89 0.87
C PHE A 150 18.61 -25.25 0.38
N GLY A 151 17.77 -25.27 -0.64
CA GLY A 151 17.22 -26.48 -1.28
C GLY A 151 16.40 -27.40 -0.38
N ALA A 152 16.15 -27.03 0.88
CA ALA A 152 15.48 -27.89 1.87
C ALA A 152 13.95 -27.84 1.79
N ARG A 153 13.37 -26.75 1.27
CA ARG A 153 11.92 -26.54 1.17
C ARG A 153 11.55 -26.19 -0.28
N GLY A 154 10.56 -26.88 -0.86
CA GLY A 154 10.07 -26.55 -2.21
C GLY A 154 9.11 -27.58 -2.80
N HIS A 155 7.94 -27.10 -3.26
CA HIS A 155 7.07 -27.75 -4.23
C HIS A 155 7.04 -26.86 -5.49
N GLY A 156 6.94 -27.44 -6.69
CA GLY A 156 6.89 -26.65 -7.93
C GLY A 156 5.83 -25.54 -7.87
N GLY A 157 6.25 -24.30 -8.09
CA GLY A 157 5.40 -23.09 -8.06
C GLY A 157 5.85 -21.97 -7.11
N ALA A 158 6.78 -22.24 -6.17
CA ALA A 158 7.46 -21.18 -5.42
C ALA A 158 8.55 -20.51 -6.29
N GLY A 159 8.77 -19.20 -6.13
CA GLY A 159 9.85 -18.48 -6.80
C GLY A 159 11.24 -18.99 -6.40
N PRO A 160 12.33 -18.50 -7.03
CA PRO A 160 13.68 -18.97 -6.76
C PRO A 160 14.10 -18.79 -5.29
N VAL A 161 13.68 -17.70 -4.65
CA VAL A 161 13.73 -17.51 -3.20
C VAL A 161 12.34 -17.12 -2.70
N THR A 162 11.99 -17.53 -1.48
CA THR A 162 10.79 -17.04 -0.80
C THR A 162 10.99 -16.92 0.70
N TYR A 163 10.46 -15.87 1.31
CA TYR A 163 10.32 -15.75 2.76
C TYR A 163 9.06 -16.49 3.26
N ASP A 164 9.18 -17.24 4.35
CA ASP A 164 8.04 -17.83 5.06
C ASP A 164 7.85 -17.13 6.42
N PRO A 165 6.80 -16.29 6.60
CA PRO A 165 6.55 -15.57 7.85
C PRO A 165 6.27 -16.46 9.07
N LYS A 166 5.78 -17.70 8.84
CA LYS A 166 5.46 -18.64 9.92
C LYS A 166 6.75 -19.13 10.58
N TYR A 167 7.72 -19.56 9.77
CA TYR A 167 8.98 -20.08 10.26
C TYR A 167 10.11 -19.03 10.33
N GLN A 168 9.87 -17.83 9.80
CA GLN A 168 10.86 -16.74 9.68
C GLN A 168 12.11 -17.23 8.95
N VAL A 169 11.90 -17.89 7.81
CA VAL A 169 12.97 -18.49 7.01
C VAL A 169 12.96 -17.90 5.61
N ILE A 170 14.13 -17.51 5.12
CA ILE A 170 14.34 -17.25 3.70
C ILE A 170 14.80 -18.57 3.08
N ASN A 171 14.01 -19.09 2.16
CA ASN A 171 14.27 -20.36 1.51
C ASN A 171 14.72 -20.14 0.07
N PHE A 172 15.94 -20.57 -0.23
CA PHE A 172 16.53 -20.60 -1.56
C PHE A 172 16.25 -21.97 -2.20
N THR A 173 15.65 -21.98 -3.39
CA THR A 173 15.43 -23.22 -4.15
C THR A 173 16.71 -23.70 -4.83
N ARG A 174 16.73 -24.95 -5.32
CA ARG A 174 17.89 -25.50 -6.04
C ARG A 174 18.22 -24.73 -7.32
N GLU A 175 17.21 -24.26 -8.05
CA GLU A 175 17.37 -23.67 -9.38
C GLU A 175 17.59 -22.14 -9.35
N GLY A 176 17.59 -21.52 -8.18
CA GLY A 176 17.80 -20.09 -8.11
C GLY A 176 17.80 -19.54 -6.70
N GLY A 177 18.45 -18.40 -6.57
CA GLY A 177 18.33 -17.57 -5.38
C GLY A 177 19.30 -16.41 -5.30
N ALA A 178 20.35 -16.48 -6.12
CA ALA A 178 21.10 -15.29 -6.50
C ALA A 178 20.18 -14.29 -7.19
N GLY A 179 20.16 -13.05 -6.70
CA GLY A 179 19.47 -11.95 -7.34
C GLY A 179 18.37 -11.31 -6.50
N SER A 180 17.76 -12.06 -5.57
CA SER A 180 16.53 -11.62 -4.88
C SER A 180 16.63 -11.66 -3.35
N LEU A 181 17.83 -11.80 -2.77
CA LEU A 181 17.96 -11.83 -1.32
C LEU A 181 17.47 -10.53 -0.65
N ALA A 182 17.72 -9.37 -1.27
CA ALA A 182 17.20 -8.11 -0.72
C ALA A 182 15.66 -8.07 -0.73
N HIS A 183 15.03 -8.59 -1.78
CA HIS A 183 13.58 -8.69 -1.89
C HIS A 183 12.98 -9.53 -0.76
N GLU A 184 13.50 -10.74 -0.54
CA GLU A 184 13.00 -11.62 0.52
C GLU A 184 13.32 -11.10 1.92
N TRP A 185 14.47 -10.43 2.08
CA TRP A 185 14.79 -9.75 3.34
C TRP A 185 13.85 -8.59 3.61
N ALA A 186 13.37 -7.86 2.59
CA ALA A 186 12.37 -6.82 2.74
C ALA A 186 11.04 -7.39 3.22
N HIS A 187 10.60 -8.54 2.70
CA HIS A 187 9.43 -9.24 3.26
C HIS A 187 9.65 -9.63 4.72
N ALA A 188 10.84 -10.13 5.07
CA ALA A 188 11.15 -10.43 6.47
C ALA A 188 11.10 -9.17 7.36
N LEU A 189 11.67 -8.06 6.89
CA LEU A 189 11.65 -6.76 7.58
C LEU A 189 10.22 -6.25 7.76
N ASP A 190 9.37 -6.37 6.74
CA ASP A 190 7.97 -5.93 6.75
C ASP A 190 7.17 -6.58 7.89
N TYR A 191 7.32 -7.90 8.07
CA TYR A 191 6.73 -8.62 9.20
C TYR A 191 7.43 -8.31 10.53
N TYR A 192 8.74 -8.06 10.52
CA TYR A 192 9.48 -7.72 11.73
C TYR A 192 9.06 -6.36 12.30
N ILE A 193 8.90 -5.35 11.46
CA ILE A 193 8.37 -4.04 11.84
C ILE A 193 6.93 -4.21 12.36
N GLY A 194 6.10 -4.98 11.66
CA GLY A 194 4.72 -5.22 12.10
C GLY A 194 4.66 -5.85 13.50
N LYS A 195 5.53 -6.84 13.78
CA LYS A 195 5.70 -7.41 15.12
C LYS A 195 6.17 -6.37 16.15
N ALA A 196 7.18 -5.56 15.83
CA ALA A 196 7.70 -4.52 16.72
C ALA A 196 6.63 -3.46 17.06
N CYS A 197 5.77 -3.16 16.10
CA CYS A 197 4.64 -2.23 16.25
C CYS A 197 3.38 -2.89 16.83
N ARG A 198 3.46 -4.17 17.21
CA ARG A 198 2.36 -4.97 17.78
C ARG A 198 1.10 -5.01 16.90
N LEU A 199 1.31 -5.06 15.58
CA LEU A 199 0.23 -5.16 14.60
C LEU A 199 -0.23 -6.61 14.45
N GLY A 200 -1.55 -6.80 14.44
CA GLY A 200 -2.22 -8.12 14.36
C GLY A 200 -3.09 -8.42 15.58
N ARG A 201 -4.15 -9.24 15.40
CA ARG A 201 -4.95 -9.78 16.51
C ARG A 201 -4.35 -11.11 16.98
N ASP A 202 -4.38 -11.36 18.29
CA ASP A 202 -4.22 -12.70 18.88
C ASP A 202 -3.00 -13.51 18.41
N GLY A 203 -1.85 -12.85 18.24
CA GLY A 203 -0.58 -13.52 17.90
C GLY A 203 -0.36 -13.81 16.41
N THR A 204 -1.28 -13.41 15.52
CA THR A 204 -1.02 -13.42 14.06
C THR A 204 -0.01 -12.32 13.70
N ARG A 205 1.09 -12.69 13.03
CA ARG A 205 2.10 -11.73 12.57
C ARG A 205 1.54 -11.01 11.34
N ALA A 206 1.30 -9.70 11.45
CA ALA A 206 0.93 -8.87 10.32
C ALA A 206 2.17 -8.18 9.73
N ALA A 207 2.23 -8.07 8.40
CA ALA A 207 3.17 -7.20 7.71
C ALA A 207 2.77 -5.73 7.91
N VAL A 208 3.72 -4.85 8.24
CA VAL A 208 3.42 -3.42 8.47
C VAL A 208 2.83 -2.76 7.21
N SER A 209 3.27 -3.21 6.03
CA SER A 209 2.81 -2.73 4.73
C SER A 209 1.34 -3.04 4.45
N GLY A 210 0.78 -4.05 5.12
CA GLY A 210 -0.64 -4.41 5.08
C GLY A 210 -1.53 -3.59 6.01
N CYS A 211 -0.94 -2.71 6.83
CA CYS A 211 -1.63 -1.94 7.85
C CYS A 211 -1.47 -0.40 7.71
N PRO A 212 -1.38 0.20 6.50
CA PRO A 212 -1.07 1.62 6.37
C PRO A 212 -2.12 2.48 7.10
N GLY A 213 -1.64 3.48 7.83
CA GLY A 213 -2.47 4.42 8.60
C GLY A 213 -3.03 3.88 9.92
N MET A 214 -2.77 2.62 10.28
CA MET A 214 -3.16 2.09 11.59
C MET A 214 -2.31 2.69 12.73
N GLU A 215 -2.89 2.79 13.93
CA GLU A 215 -2.18 3.21 15.13
C GLU A 215 -0.96 2.31 15.38
N GLY A 216 0.18 2.91 15.73
CA GLY A 216 1.45 2.21 15.97
C GLY A 216 2.32 2.03 14.73
N VAL A 217 1.79 2.20 13.52
CA VAL A 217 2.60 2.19 12.28
C VAL A 217 3.49 3.43 12.24
N PRO A 218 4.81 3.32 12.03
CA PRO A 218 5.70 4.47 11.96
C PRO A 218 5.27 5.43 10.85
N PRO A 219 5.20 6.75 11.09
CA PRO A 219 4.90 7.75 10.08
C PRO A 219 5.76 7.62 8.81
N SER A 220 7.06 7.33 8.94
CA SER A 220 7.94 7.14 7.78
C SER A 220 7.55 5.96 6.90
N VAL A 221 6.99 4.88 7.47
CA VAL A 221 6.48 3.73 6.72
C VAL A 221 5.25 4.15 5.91
N ASN A 222 4.34 4.92 6.50
CA ASN A 222 3.18 5.45 5.77
C ASN A 222 3.60 6.37 4.63
N GLU A 223 4.55 7.27 4.87
CA GLU A 223 5.08 8.17 3.85
C GLU A 223 5.79 7.40 2.72
N LEU A 224 6.56 6.37 3.06
CA LEU A 224 7.22 5.49 2.10
C LEU A 224 6.19 4.76 1.21
N LEU A 225 5.21 4.09 1.80
CA LEU A 225 4.17 3.37 1.06
C LEU A 225 3.34 4.31 0.17
N TRP A 226 3.02 5.51 0.68
CA TRP A 226 2.32 6.52 -0.11
C TRP A 226 3.19 7.03 -1.26
N GLY A 227 4.48 7.29 -1.02
CA GLY A 227 5.44 7.73 -2.04
C GLY A 227 5.70 6.71 -3.15
N MET A 228 5.47 5.41 -2.90
CA MET A 228 5.49 4.36 -3.93
C MET A 228 4.23 4.32 -4.80
N VAL A 229 3.18 5.05 -4.41
CA VAL A 229 1.87 5.06 -5.10
C VAL A 229 1.64 6.38 -5.82
N SER A 230 1.94 7.48 -5.14
CA SER A 230 1.56 8.83 -5.53
C SER A 230 2.68 9.82 -5.29
N ARG A 231 2.74 10.84 -6.15
CA ARG A 231 3.49 12.07 -5.93
C ARG A 231 2.52 13.25 -5.92
N ARG A 232 2.89 14.29 -5.18
CA ARG A 232 2.14 15.55 -5.15
C ARG A 232 2.99 16.67 -5.71
N GLU A 233 2.40 17.45 -6.59
CA GLU A 233 2.96 18.72 -7.07
C GLU A 233 2.07 19.87 -6.61
N PRO A 234 2.64 20.99 -6.16
CA PRO A 234 1.85 22.15 -5.80
C PRO A 234 1.22 22.71 -7.09
N LEU A 235 -0.09 22.98 -7.04
CA LEU A 235 -0.76 23.66 -8.14
C LEU A 235 -0.27 25.10 -8.23
N THR A 236 -0.03 25.58 -9.45
CA THR A 236 0.26 27.00 -9.69
C THR A 236 -0.93 27.86 -9.26
N ASN A 237 -0.69 29.13 -8.91
CA ASN A 237 -1.78 30.06 -8.55
C ASN A 237 -2.86 30.12 -9.64
N LYS A 238 -2.47 30.05 -10.91
CA LYS A 238 -3.40 30.03 -12.05
C LYS A 238 -4.29 28.79 -12.04
N GLU A 239 -3.72 27.60 -11.84
CA GLU A 239 -4.49 26.36 -11.78
C GLU A 239 -5.39 26.31 -10.54
N GLN A 240 -4.92 26.83 -9.40
CA GLN A 240 -5.73 26.94 -8.19
C GLN A 240 -6.94 27.85 -8.39
N LEU A 241 -6.74 29.02 -9.02
CA LEU A 241 -7.83 29.94 -9.37
C LEU A 241 -8.85 29.27 -10.28
N GLN A 242 -8.42 28.62 -11.36
CA GLN A 242 -9.31 27.93 -12.30
C GLN A 242 -10.18 26.86 -11.62
N ILE A 243 -9.57 25.99 -10.81
CA ILE A 243 -10.30 24.95 -10.07
C ILE A 243 -11.29 25.57 -9.09
N MET A 244 -10.91 26.66 -8.43
CA MET A 244 -11.77 27.29 -7.44
C MET A 244 -12.91 28.09 -8.07
N GLU A 245 -12.68 28.74 -9.20
CA GLU A 245 -13.72 29.35 -10.03
C GLU A 245 -14.71 28.27 -10.47
N GLU A 246 -14.24 27.12 -10.97
CA GLU A 246 -15.11 26.01 -11.35
C GLU A 246 -15.95 25.48 -10.17
N ILE A 247 -15.33 25.25 -9.01
CA ILE A 247 -16.04 24.84 -7.79
C ILE A 247 -17.08 25.91 -7.39
N SER A 248 -16.71 27.19 -7.46
CA SER A 248 -17.61 28.29 -7.13
C SER A 248 -18.81 28.34 -8.09
N GLN A 249 -18.57 28.22 -9.39
CA GLN A 249 -19.62 28.19 -10.41
C GLN A 249 -20.54 26.99 -10.25
N ASN A 250 -19.99 25.81 -9.93
CA ASN A 250 -20.80 24.62 -9.66
C ASN A 250 -21.69 24.80 -8.43
N ARG A 251 -21.18 25.42 -7.35
CA ARG A 251 -21.99 25.74 -6.16
C ARG A 251 -23.10 26.74 -6.45
N ILE A 252 -22.80 27.78 -7.24
CA ILE A 252 -23.82 28.75 -7.70
C ILE A 252 -24.90 28.02 -8.48
N ARG A 253 -24.52 27.18 -9.45
CA ARG A 253 -25.45 26.38 -10.26
C ARG A 253 -26.33 25.46 -9.40
N GLU A 254 -25.76 24.78 -8.41
CA GLU A 254 -26.52 23.91 -7.49
C GLU A 254 -27.56 24.71 -6.68
N GLU A 255 -27.21 25.91 -6.21
CA GLU A 255 -28.18 26.80 -5.54
C GLU A 255 -29.20 27.42 -6.48
N GLU A 256 -28.83 27.74 -7.72
CA GLU A 256 -29.78 28.20 -8.74
C GLU A 256 -30.85 27.13 -9.02
N ILE A 257 -30.44 25.86 -9.11
CA ILE A 257 -31.35 24.71 -9.23
C ILE A 257 -32.29 24.68 -8.03
N ARG A 258 -31.77 24.79 -6.79
CA ARG A 258 -32.60 24.82 -5.57
C ARG A 258 -33.58 25.99 -5.57
N CYS A 259 -33.14 27.18 -5.98
CA CYS A 259 -34.03 28.34 -6.12
C CYS A 259 -35.14 28.07 -7.13
N GLY A 260 -34.79 27.45 -8.26
CA GLY A 260 -35.73 26.99 -9.29
C GLY A 260 -36.75 25.98 -8.78
N GLU A 261 -36.33 24.96 -8.03
CA GLU A 261 -37.23 23.96 -7.43
C GLU A 261 -38.23 24.59 -6.46
N ILE A 262 -37.78 25.53 -5.62
CA ILE A 262 -38.67 26.24 -4.69
C ILE A 262 -39.61 27.16 -5.46
N LEU A 263 -39.14 27.84 -6.51
CA LEU A 263 -40.00 28.61 -7.41
C LEU A 263 -41.06 27.74 -8.08
N GLN A 264 -40.69 26.56 -8.60
CA GLN A 264 -41.64 25.63 -9.21
C GLN A 264 -42.79 25.25 -8.26
N SER A 265 -42.51 25.16 -6.95
CA SER A 265 -43.54 24.87 -5.93
C SER A 265 -44.61 25.98 -5.74
N VAL A 266 -44.40 27.15 -6.34
CA VAL A 266 -45.33 28.29 -6.32
C VAL A 266 -45.82 28.71 -7.70
N ILE A 267 -45.41 28.03 -8.79
CA ILE A 267 -45.88 28.36 -10.13
C ILE A 267 -47.38 28.02 -10.27
N PRO A 268 -48.22 28.93 -10.78
CA PRO A 268 -49.61 28.61 -11.12
C PRO A 268 -49.72 27.54 -12.23
N ASN A 269 -50.68 26.61 -12.12
CA ASN A 269 -50.80 25.44 -13.00
C ASN A 269 -51.10 25.75 -14.48
N THR A 270 -51.73 26.88 -14.78
CA THR A 270 -52.08 27.26 -16.16
C THR A 270 -52.02 28.78 -16.29
N LEU A 271 -51.25 29.26 -17.27
CA LEU A 271 -50.97 30.68 -17.48
C LEU A 271 -51.28 31.04 -18.94
N THR A 272 -51.95 32.16 -19.17
CA THR A 272 -52.00 32.79 -20.49
C THR A 272 -50.65 33.44 -20.82
N ASP A 273 -50.38 33.74 -22.09
CA ASP A 273 -49.12 34.39 -22.50
C ASP A 273 -48.86 35.71 -21.75
N GLN A 274 -49.92 36.49 -21.50
CA GLN A 274 -49.83 37.73 -20.74
C GLN A 274 -49.51 37.49 -19.26
N GLN A 275 -50.12 36.47 -18.65
CA GLN A 275 -49.85 36.07 -17.26
C GLN A 275 -48.45 35.48 -17.10
N GLN A 276 -48.00 34.68 -18.06
CA GLN A 276 -46.65 34.12 -18.10
C GLN A 276 -45.60 35.24 -18.17
N THR A 277 -45.85 36.28 -18.98
CA THR A 277 -44.97 37.44 -19.08
C THR A 277 -44.90 38.21 -17.76
N ALA A 278 -46.03 38.44 -17.10
CA ALA A 278 -46.09 39.10 -15.79
C ALA A 278 -45.40 38.27 -14.70
N TRP A 279 -45.61 36.95 -14.70
CA TRP A 279 -44.95 36.02 -13.79
C TRP A 279 -43.44 36.03 -13.98
N ASN A 280 -42.96 35.89 -15.22
CA ASN A 280 -41.52 35.89 -15.53
C ASN A 280 -40.85 37.21 -15.12
N ARG A 281 -41.54 38.36 -15.29
CA ARG A 281 -41.03 39.65 -14.82
C ARG A 281 -40.89 39.70 -13.30
N ALA A 282 -41.90 39.22 -12.56
CA ALA A 282 -41.83 39.19 -11.10
C ALA A 282 -40.75 38.22 -10.60
N VAL A 283 -40.60 37.06 -11.23
CA VAL A 283 -39.50 36.13 -10.93
C VAL A 283 -38.14 36.78 -11.21
N TRP A 284 -37.99 37.46 -12.35
CA TRP A 284 -36.76 38.17 -12.70
C TRP A 284 -36.40 39.22 -11.65
N GLU A 285 -37.38 39.99 -11.15
CA GLU A 285 -37.15 40.95 -10.06
C GLU A 285 -36.61 40.27 -8.79
N VAL A 286 -37.09 39.07 -8.44
CA VAL A 286 -36.55 38.30 -7.31
C VAL A 286 -35.09 37.91 -7.54
N TYR A 287 -34.74 37.48 -8.76
CA TYR A 287 -33.34 37.20 -9.12
C TYR A 287 -32.48 38.46 -9.11
N ASP A 288 -32.92 39.56 -9.74
CA ASP A 288 -32.14 40.80 -9.86
C ASP A 288 -31.86 41.43 -8.49
N THR A 289 -32.86 41.42 -7.61
CA THR A 289 -32.77 41.99 -6.27
C THR A 289 -32.31 41.00 -5.18
N ARG A 290 -31.87 39.79 -5.55
CA ARG A 290 -31.52 38.70 -4.60
C ARG A 290 -30.52 39.12 -3.52
N ARG A 291 -29.60 40.05 -3.81
CA ARG A 291 -28.63 40.60 -2.83
C ARG A 291 -29.28 41.41 -1.70
N CYS A 292 -30.51 41.85 -1.88
CA CYS A 292 -31.30 42.51 -0.84
C CYS A 292 -31.98 41.49 0.10
N ALA A 293 -31.98 40.19 -0.22
CA ALA A 293 -32.55 39.17 0.63
C ALA A 293 -31.65 38.88 1.83
N SER A 294 -32.24 38.78 3.02
CA SER A 294 -31.52 38.40 4.24
C SER A 294 -32.25 37.27 4.97
N LEU A 295 -31.52 36.50 5.78
CA LEU A 295 -32.07 35.36 6.52
C LEU A 295 -33.14 35.76 7.55
N ASP A 296 -33.15 37.03 7.97
CA ASP A 296 -34.08 37.59 8.94
C ASP A 296 -35.44 37.99 8.35
N MET A 297 -35.54 38.13 7.03
CA MET A 297 -36.79 38.46 6.36
C MET A 297 -37.84 37.36 6.55
N TYR A 298 -39.08 37.76 6.80
CA TYR A 298 -40.22 36.90 7.20
C TYR A 298 -40.10 36.19 8.56
N VAL A 299 -38.94 36.27 9.22
CA VAL A 299 -38.72 35.86 10.61
C VAL A 299 -39.04 37.03 11.54
N LEU A 300 -38.43 38.20 11.29
CA LEU A 300 -38.72 39.42 12.03
C LEU A 300 -40.08 40.01 11.65
N ARG A 301 -40.72 40.66 12.63
CA ARG A 301 -42.02 41.30 12.42
C ARG A 301 -41.87 42.48 11.44
N ASN A 302 -42.79 42.58 10.48
CA ASN A 302 -42.85 43.64 9.47
C ASN A 302 -41.56 43.81 8.63
N TYR A 303 -40.81 42.72 8.43
CA TYR A 303 -39.61 42.73 7.59
C TYR A 303 -39.76 41.77 6.40
N PRO A 304 -40.63 42.09 5.40
CA PRO A 304 -40.81 41.26 4.23
C PRO A 304 -39.76 41.56 3.15
N ASN A 305 -39.61 40.63 2.21
CA ASN A 305 -38.85 40.87 0.98
C ASN A 305 -39.77 41.49 -0.08
N ARG A 306 -39.46 42.70 -0.54
CA ARG A 306 -40.32 43.45 -1.48
C ARG A 306 -40.55 42.71 -2.80
N ALA A 307 -39.52 42.10 -3.38
CA ALA A 307 -39.64 41.39 -4.65
C ALA A 307 -40.51 40.13 -4.52
N ILE A 308 -40.42 39.42 -3.39
CA ILE A 308 -41.26 38.25 -3.11
C ILE A 308 -42.70 38.65 -2.80
N GLU A 309 -42.94 39.81 -2.17
CA GLU A 309 -44.30 40.35 -2.02
C GLU A 309 -44.92 40.69 -3.36
N GLU A 310 -44.14 41.25 -4.28
CA GLU A 310 -44.60 41.55 -5.64
C GLU A 310 -44.89 40.26 -6.43
N LEU A 311 -44.02 39.25 -6.34
CA LEU A 311 -44.29 37.91 -6.87
C LEU A 311 -45.59 37.31 -6.28
N SER A 312 -45.81 37.50 -4.98
CA SER A 312 -47.03 37.05 -4.31
C SER A 312 -48.27 37.85 -4.74
N ARG A 313 -48.12 39.12 -5.13
CA ARG A 313 -49.22 39.94 -5.67
C ARG A 313 -49.64 39.40 -7.04
N VAL A 314 -48.68 39.17 -7.93
CA VAL A 314 -48.93 38.57 -9.25
C VAL A 314 -49.54 37.16 -9.11
N HIS A 315 -49.03 36.34 -8.19
CA HIS A 315 -49.63 35.04 -7.89
C HIS A 315 -51.12 35.14 -7.49
N LYS A 316 -51.47 36.15 -6.68
CA LYS A 316 -52.85 36.40 -6.23
C LYS A 316 -53.75 36.87 -7.36
N GLU A 317 -53.25 37.70 -8.27
CA GLU A 317 -53.99 38.17 -9.45
C GLU A 317 -54.33 37.02 -10.39
N ILE A 318 -53.47 36.00 -10.47
CA ILE A 318 -53.65 34.84 -11.34
C ILE A 318 -54.53 33.77 -10.67
N THR A 319 -54.30 33.44 -9.39
CA THR A 319 -54.90 32.28 -8.70
C THR A 319 -56.00 32.63 -7.70
N GLY A 320 -56.22 33.92 -7.43
CA GLY A 320 -57.07 34.43 -6.35
C GLY A 320 -56.43 34.35 -4.95
N HIS A 321 -55.28 33.69 -4.79
CA HIS A 321 -54.66 33.42 -3.50
C HIS A 321 -53.23 33.96 -3.44
N ALA A 322 -52.84 34.56 -2.31
CA ALA A 322 -51.45 34.97 -2.08
C ALA A 322 -50.56 33.74 -1.79
N ILE A 323 -49.26 33.84 -2.08
CA ILE A 323 -48.29 32.80 -1.69
C ILE A 323 -48.27 32.68 -0.16
N PRO A 324 -48.35 31.47 0.42
CA PRO A 324 -48.27 31.28 1.87
C PRO A 324 -46.96 31.81 2.48
N LYS A 325 -47.03 32.33 3.72
CA LYS A 325 -45.87 32.95 4.41
C LYS A 325 -44.68 31.99 4.53
N ASP A 326 -44.91 30.71 4.76
CA ASP A 326 -43.87 29.69 4.85
C ASP A 326 -43.16 29.48 3.50
N LYS A 327 -43.91 29.48 2.39
CA LYS A 327 -43.33 29.41 1.03
C LYS A 327 -42.54 30.68 0.68
N LYS A 328 -43.05 31.88 1.03
CA LYS A 328 -42.31 33.14 0.88
C LYS A 328 -41.00 33.13 1.66
N ARG A 329 -41.01 32.61 2.90
CA ARG A 329 -39.81 32.47 3.73
C ARG A 329 -38.79 31.53 3.08
N ARG A 330 -39.23 30.39 2.53
CA ARG A 330 -38.35 29.44 1.83
C ARG A 330 -37.74 30.05 0.57
N LEU A 331 -38.54 30.76 -0.23
CA LEU A 331 -38.03 31.52 -1.38
C LEU A 331 -36.96 32.52 -0.93
N ASN A 332 -37.26 33.35 0.07
CA ASN A 332 -36.32 34.33 0.57
C ASN A 332 -35.01 33.70 1.05
N TYR A 333 -35.10 32.60 1.80
CA TYR A 333 -33.93 31.88 2.27
C TYR A 333 -33.05 31.37 1.12
N ALA A 334 -33.67 30.80 0.08
CA ALA A 334 -32.94 30.28 -1.08
C ALA A 334 -32.20 31.38 -1.83
N PHE A 335 -32.87 32.51 -2.11
CA PHE A 335 -32.26 33.64 -2.80
C PHE A 335 -31.19 34.37 -1.95
N ALA A 336 -31.38 34.45 -0.63
CA ALA A 336 -30.35 34.95 0.28
C ALA A 336 -29.13 34.01 0.34
N SER A 337 -29.34 32.69 0.28
CA SER A 337 -28.27 31.69 0.21
C SER A 337 -27.49 31.80 -1.10
N LEU A 338 -28.18 31.94 -2.23
CA LEU A 338 -27.58 32.17 -3.55
C LEU A 338 -26.72 33.44 -3.56
N ALA A 339 -27.27 34.57 -3.11
CA ALA A 339 -26.53 35.84 -3.03
C ALA A 339 -25.26 35.72 -2.16
N ARG A 340 -25.37 35.07 -1.00
CA ARG A 340 -24.23 34.82 -0.12
C ARG A 340 -23.15 33.98 -0.80
N ILE A 341 -23.54 32.94 -1.55
CA ILE A 341 -22.59 32.05 -2.24
C ILE A 341 -21.87 32.76 -3.38
N GLU A 342 -22.58 33.63 -4.13
CA GLU A 342 -21.97 34.48 -5.17
C GLU A 342 -20.92 35.46 -4.61
N GLU A 343 -21.02 35.83 -3.33
CA GLU A 343 -20.10 36.76 -2.67
C GLU A 343 -18.91 36.07 -1.98
N ILE A 344 -18.86 34.73 -1.92
CA ILE A 344 -17.74 34.02 -1.30
C ILE A 344 -16.50 34.18 -2.18
N PRO A 345 -15.43 34.87 -1.71
CA PRO A 345 -14.24 35.03 -2.51
C PRO A 345 -13.49 33.71 -2.67
N VAL A 346 -12.92 33.50 -3.86
CA VAL A 346 -11.98 32.41 -4.14
C VAL A 346 -10.68 32.65 -3.35
N ASN A 347 -10.42 31.83 -2.32
CA ASN A 347 -9.20 31.90 -1.50
C ASN A 347 -8.13 30.90 -1.96
N VAL A 348 -7.01 31.43 -2.48
CA VAL A 348 -5.83 30.65 -2.94
C VAL A 348 -4.67 30.63 -1.95
N GLU A 349 -4.86 31.09 -0.71
CA GLU A 349 -3.79 31.13 0.31
C GLU A 349 -3.39 29.74 0.80
N ARG A 350 -4.29 28.75 0.65
CA ARG A 350 -3.99 27.36 1.00
C ARG A 350 -3.52 26.60 -0.24
N PRO A 351 -2.22 26.29 -0.36
CA PRO A 351 -1.70 25.59 -1.52
C PRO A 351 -2.40 24.24 -1.68
N ARG A 352 -3.06 24.08 -2.83
CA ARG A 352 -3.64 22.81 -3.25
C ARG A 352 -2.61 21.99 -4.02
N TRP A 353 -2.77 20.68 -3.95
CA TRP A 353 -1.85 19.73 -4.56
C TRP A 353 -2.56 18.96 -5.65
N ARG A 354 -1.87 18.75 -6.77
CA ARG A 354 -2.27 17.75 -7.75
C ARG A 354 -1.58 16.44 -7.40
N GLU A 355 -2.36 15.37 -7.28
CA GLU A 355 -1.83 14.03 -7.03
C GLU A 355 -1.71 13.26 -8.34
N HIS A 356 -0.52 12.74 -8.61
CA HIS A 356 -0.23 11.88 -9.75
C HIS A 356 0.21 10.51 -9.28
N LYS A 357 -0.26 9.45 -9.93
CA LYS A 357 0.27 8.10 -9.67
C LYS A 357 1.68 7.96 -10.26
N THR A 358 2.59 7.39 -9.46
CA THR A 358 3.96 7.03 -9.89
C THR A 358 3.93 6.02 -11.03
N GLU A 359 4.96 5.99 -11.88
CA GLU A 359 5.06 4.99 -12.94
C GLU A 359 5.30 3.60 -12.34
N PHE A 360 6.08 3.50 -11.25
CA PHE A 360 6.23 2.26 -10.49
C PHE A 360 4.88 1.64 -10.07
N TYR A 361 3.96 2.45 -9.56
CA TYR A 361 2.60 2.00 -9.20
C TYR A 361 1.80 1.51 -10.42
N LYS A 362 1.82 2.27 -11.52
CA LYS A 362 1.12 1.89 -12.76
C LYS A 362 1.69 0.59 -13.34
N ASN A 363 3.02 0.46 -13.38
CA ASN A 363 3.73 -0.72 -13.85
C ASN A 363 3.42 -1.96 -13.00
N SER A 364 3.27 -1.79 -11.69
CA SER A 364 2.84 -2.87 -10.78
C SER A 364 1.44 -3.42 -11.15
N TRP A 365 0.50 -2.55 -11.51
CA TRP A 365 -0.81 -2.97 -12.02
C TRP A 365 -0.74 -3.62 -13.40
N GLU A 366 0.17 -3.16 -14.26
CA GLU A 366 0.40 -3.80 -15.55
C GLU A 366 0.98 -5.22 -15.42
N MET A 367 1.82 -5.46 -14.41
CA MET A 367 2.29 -6.80 -14.04
C MET A 367 1.13 -7.68 -13.56
N ASP A 368 0.26 -7.17 -12.70
CA ASP A 368 -0.92 -7.90 -12.22
C ASP A 368 -1.86 -8.34 -13.34
N LYS A 369 -1.97 -7.54 -14.40
CA LYS A 369 -2.76 -7.90 -15.59
C LYS A 369 -2.18 -9.10 -16.33
N ARG A 370 -0.85 -9.27 -16.36
CA ARG A 370 -0.15 -10.25 -17.20
C ARG A 370 0.28 -11.51 -16.46
N TYR A 371 0.73 -11.37 -15.21
CA TYR A 371 1.36 -12.46 -14.46
C TYR A 371 0.47 -12.94 -13.32
N ALA A 372 0.67 -14.19 -12.92
CA ALA A 372 0.09 -14.74 -11.71
C ALA A 372 0.70 -14.05 -10.49
N LYS A 373 -0.11 -13.92 -9.43
CA LYS A 373 0.33 -13.43 -8.12
C LYS A 373 1.48 -14.29 -7.56
N THR A 374 2.32 -13.68 -6.74
CA THR A 374 3.37 -14.35 -5.98
C THR A 374 2.77 -15.09 -4.78
N ILE A 375 3.64 -15.68 -3.95
CA ILE A 375 3.24 -16.24 -2.66
C ILE A 375 2.85 -15.16 -1.64
N HIS A 376 3.41 -13.95 -1.76
CA HIS A 376 3.15 -12.84 -0.83
C HIS A 376 1.98 -11.95 -1.27
N GLY A 377 1.61 -11.95 -2.55
CA GLY A 377 0.48 -11.18 -3.04
C GLY A 377 0.56 -10.88 -4.53
N ARG A 378 -0.23 -9.89 -4.94
CA ARG A 378 -0.14 -9.29 -6.26
C ARG A 378 1.04 -8.31 -6.31
N TYR A 379 1.59 -8.05 -7.49
CA TYR A 379 2.67 -7.08 -7.65
C TYR A 379 2.22 -5.66 -7.25
N SER A 380 0.92 -5.35 -7.36
CA SER A 380 0.34 -4.10 -6.86
C SER A 380 -0.03 -4.09 -5.37
N ASP A 381 0.20 -5.17 -4.61
CA ASP A 381 0.04 -5.13 -3.16
C ASP A 381 1.24 -4.41 -2.52
N ASN A 382 1.04 -3.77 -1.37
CA ASN A 382 2.07 -2.96 -0.71
C ASN A 382 3.34 -3.76 -0.38
N CYS A 383 3.20 -5.02 0.05
CA CYS A 383 4.31 -5.89 0.40
C CYS A 383 5.26 -6.15 -0.79
N GLU A 384 4.70 -6.43 -1.97
CA GLU A 384 5.44 -6.69 -3.20
C GLU A 384 6.08 -5.43 -3.79
N ARG A 385 5.38 -4.29 -3.72
CA ARG A 385 6.00 -3.00 -4.08
C ARG A 385 7.14 -2.64 -3.13
N LEU A 386 6.94 -2.81 -1.82
CA LEU A 386 7.96 -2.53 -0.81
C LEU A 386 9.22 -3.36 -1.07
N ALA A 387 9.07 -4.66 -1.34
CA ALA A 387 10.19 -5.55 -1.60
C ALA A 387 10.98 -5.21 -2.87
N ARG A 388 10.29 -4.96 -4.00
CA ARG A 388 10.94 -4.54 -5.26
C ARG A 388 11.60 -3.18 -5.18
N ALA A 389 10.97 -2.22 -4.49
CA ALA A 389 11.55 -0.91 -4.26
C ALA A 389 12.75 -0.97 -3.29
N PHE A 390 12.71 -1.84 -2.28
CA PHE A 390 13.83 -2.04 -1.37
C PHE A 390 15.04 -2.67 -2.08
N GLU A 391 14.81 -3.62 -2.98
CA GLU A 391 15.88 -4.17 -3.82
C GLU A 391 16.59 -3.07 -4.64
N ALA A 392 15.83 -2.17 -5.27
CA ALA A 392 16.38 -1.00 -5.96
C ALA A 392 17.13 -0.03 -5.03
N TYR A 393 16.60 0.20 -3.82
CA TYR A 393 17.26 1.04 -2.82
C TYR A 393 18.62 0.46 -2.39
N VAL A 394 18.70 -0.85 -2.16
CA VAL A 394 19.97 -1.53 -1.81
C VAL A 394 20.96 -1.48 -2.98
N ALA A 395 20.49 -1.66 -4.21
CA ALA A 395 21.32 -1.56 -5.41
C ALA A 395 21.97 -0.17 -5.52
N ASP A 396 21.17 0.90 -5.42
CA ASP A 396 21.66 2.27 -5.47
C ASP A 396 22.64 2.61 -4.33
N LYS A 397 22.44 2.03 -3.14
CA LYS A 397 23.38 2.21 -2.02
C LYS A 397 24.72 1.55 -2.28
N LEU A 398 24.72 0.34 -2.85
CA LEU A 398 25.95 -0.35 -3.25
C LEU A 398 26.68 0.43 -4.35
N GLU A 399 25.94 0.87 -5.37
CA GLU A 399 26.50 1.62 -6.51
C GLU A 399 27.14 2.93 -6.07
N LYS A 400 26.51 3.67 -5.14
CA LYS A 400 27.07 4.92 -4.56
C LYS A 400 28.43 4.73 -3.90
N GLU A 401 28.75 3.51 -3.47
CA GLU A 401 30.05 3.16 -2.87
C GLU A 401 31.00 2.51 -3.87
N GLY A 402 30.65 2.46 -5.16
CA GLY A 402 31.41 1.79 -6.21
C GLY A 402 31.33 0.25 -6.14
N ASN A 403 30.33 -0.29 -5.45
CA ASN A 403 30.18 -1.72 -5.18
C ASN A 403 28.97 -2.33 -5.89
N GLN A 404 28.95 -3.65 -6.03
CA GLN A 404 27.81 -4.40 -6.53
C GLN A 404 27.68 -5.74 -5.80
N SER A 405 26.46 -6.24 -5.64
CA SER A 405 26.21 -7.56 -5.08
C SER A 405 25.04 -8.21 -5.80
N GLN A 406 25.32 -8.96 -6.86
CA GLN A 406 24.28 -9.62 -7.65
C GLN A 406 23.53 -10.69 -6.88
N TYR A 407 24.04 -11.17 -5.74
CA TYR A 407 23.25 -12.06 -4.89
C TYR A 407 22.11 -11.30 -4.18
N LEU A 408 22.31 -10.02 -3.87
CA LEU A 408 21.30 -9.16 -3.22
C LEU A 408 20.26 -8.61 -4.21
N THR A 409 20.71 -8.03 -5.33
CA THR A 409 19.91 -7.08 -6.12
C THR A 409 20.06 -7.23 -7.63
N ALA A 410 20.19 -8.44 -8.15
CA ALA A 410 20.42 -8.59 -9.60
C ALA A 410 19.24 -8.14 -10.47
N HIS A 411 18.03 -8.09 -9.90
CA HIS A 411 16.80 -7.82 -10.64
C HIS A 411 16.23 -6.43 -10.37
N SER A 412 16.98 -5.56 -9.67
CA SER A 412 16.54 -4.22 -9.29
C SER A 412 16.16 -3.34 -10.47
N GLU A 413 16.77 -3.58 -11.65
CA GLU A 413 16.57 -2.79 -12.86
C GLU A 413 15.94 -3.59 -14.01
N ASP A 414 15.38 -4.77 -13.71
CA ASP A 414 14.83 -5.65 -14.74
C ASP A 414 13.65 -4.99 -15.47
N VAL A 415 13.75 -4.96 -16.80
CA VAL A 415 12.62 -4.68 -17.68
C VAL A 415 11.76 -5.94 -17.75
N VAL A 416 10.53 -5.85 -17.24
CA VAL A 416 9.58 -6.97 -17.19
C VAL A 416 9.07 -7.29 -18.58
N PHE A 417 8.68 -6.27 -19.34
CA PHE A 417 8.30 -6.36 -20.74
C PHE A 417 8.29 -4.97 -21.40
N VAL A 418 8.28 -4.94 -22.73
CA VAL A 418 8.11 -3.73 -23.53
C VAL A 418 6.69 -3.68 -24.07
N ARG A 419 6.02 -2.54 -23.95
CA ARG A 419 4.67 -2.29 -24.47
C ARG A 419 4.70 -2.18 -26.01
N GLU A 420 3.54 -2.27 -26.64
CA GLU A 420 3.40 -2.13 -28.10
C GLU A 420 3.88 -0.77 -28.62
N ASN A 421 3.76 0.28 -27.80
CA ASN A 421 4.25 1.62 -28.10
C ASN A 421 5.77 1.80 -27.87
N GLY A 422 6.50 0.73 -27.53
CA GLY A 422 7.95 0.76 -27.28
C GLY A 422 8.36 1.14 -25.85
N GLU A 423 7.43 1.46 -24.96
CA GLU A 423 7.74 1.81 -23.58
C GLU A 423 8.12 0.59 -22.74
N SER A 424 9.22 0.68 -22.00
CA SER A 424 9.67 -0.38 -21.07
C SER A 424 8.90 -0.33 -19.75
N VAL A 425 8.40 -1.48 -19.31
CA VAL A 425 7.77 -1.65 -17.99
C VAL A 425 8.79 -2.29 -17.06
N TYR A 426 9.19 -1.53 -16.04
CA TYR A 426 10.20 -1.95 -15.06
C TYR A 426 9.59 -2.66 -13.86
N GLY A 427 10.36 -3.61 -13.30
CA GLY A 427 9.99 -4.36 -12.11
C GLY A 427 10.17 -3.54 -10.84
N GLY A 428 11.18 -2.66 -10.78
CA GLY A 428 11.39 -1.71 -9.69
C GLY A 428 11.03 -0.27 -10.06
N PRO A 429 11.10 0.67 -9.11
CA PRO A 429 11.05 2.10 -9.43
C PRO A 429 12.31 2.51 -10.20
N VAL A 430 12.19 3.48 -11.11
CA VAL A 430 13.32 3.97 -11.93
C VAL A 430 13.38 5.51 -11.97
N GLY A 431 14.51 6.09 -12.38
CA GLY A 431 14.64 7.53 -12.57
C GLY A 431 14.37 8.37 -11.30
N GLU A 432 13.68 9.50 -11.46
CA GLU A 432 13.42 10.45 -10.37
C GLU A 432 12.55 9.87 -9.24
N GLU A 433 11.57 9.03 -9.57
CA GLU A 433 10.74 8.36 -8.54
C GLU A 433 11.57 7.39 -7.69
N LYS A 434 12.57 6.70 -8.26
CA LYS A 434 13.51 5.86 -7.51
C LYS A 434 14.29 6.71 -6.50
N ALA A 435 14.85 7.83 -6.93
CA ALA A 435 15.61 8.72 -6.04
C ALA A 435 14.76 9.25 -4.86
N GLU A 436 13.49 9.56 -5.11
CA GLU A 436 12.54 10.08 -4.13
C GLU A 436 12.02 8.97 -3.17
N ILE A 437 11.83 7.74 -3.67
CA ILE A 437 11.55 6.56 -2.84
C ILE A 437 12.76 6.22 -1.96
N ASN A 438 13.99 6.30 -2.49
CA ASN A 438 15.22 6.05 -1.74
C ASN A 438 15.38 7.02 -0.55
N ARG A 439 15.06 8.30 -0.74
CA ARG A 439 15.04 9.27 0.36
C ARG A 439 14.04 8.89 1.45
N ARG A 440 12.88 8.32 1.09
CA ARG A 440 11.90 7.83 2.09
C ARG A 440 12.39 6.58 2.80
N PHE A 441 13.10 5.68 2.13
CA PHE A 441 13.78 4.58 2.80
C PHE A 441 14.80 5.09 3.81
N ASP A 442 15.62 6.10 3.46
CA ASP A 442 16.57 6.70 4.41
C ASP A 442 15.87 7.22 5.67
N VAL A 443 14.77 7.96 5.51
CA VAL A 443 13.94 8.45 6.63
C VAL A 443 13.34 7.31 7.43
N MET A 444 12.86 6.25 6.77
CA MET A 444 12.31 5.07 7.44
C MET A 444 13.36 4.35 8.28
N PHE A 445 14.54 4.08 7.72
CA PHE A 445 15.62 3.43 8.48
C PHE A 445 16.11 4.30 9.64
N TRP A 446 16.14 5.62 9.48
CA TRP A 446 16.44 6.54 10.58
C TRP A 446 15.39 6.42 11.70
N GLU A 447 14.10 6.51 11.39
CA GLU A 447 13.02 6.40 12.39
C GLU A 447 13.03 5.03 13.09
N LEU A 448 13.21 3.94 12.35
CA LEU A 448 13.28 2.58 12.93
C LEU A 448 14.46 2.42 13.91
N LYS A 449 15.60 3.08 13.65
CA LYS A 449 16.75 3.10 14.57
C LYS A 449 16.44 3.90 15.83
N GLU A 450 15.81 5.06 15.70
CA GLU A 450 15.37 5.89 16.85
C GLU A 450 14.33 5.16 17.71
N MET A 451 13.41 4.44 17.07
CA MET A 451 12.43 3.57 17.75
C MET A 451 13.06 2.32 18.37
N ARG A 452 14.36 2.08 18.14
CA ARG A 452 15.11 0.92 18.61
C ARG A 452 14.50 -0.42 18.18
N VAL A 453 14.00 -0.45 16.94
CA VAL A 453 13.48 -1.67 16.29
C VAL A 453 14.62 -2.65 15.99
N PHE A 454 15.78 -2.12 15.61
CA PHE A 454 17.03 -2.88 15.50
C PHE A 454 17.73 -2.91 16.87
N ARG A 455 17.40 -3.91 17.69
CA ARG A 455 18.10 -4.22 18.93
C ARG A 455 18.30 -5.71 19.08
N TRP A 456 19.55 -6.12 18.98
CA TRP A 456 20.02 -7.41 19.43
C TRP A 456 20.00 -7.47 20.95
N GLU A 457 18.88 -7.93 21.52
CA GLU A 457 18.84 -8.38 22.91
C GLU A 457 19.28 -9.84 22.91
N ASN A 458 20.42 -10.16 23.57
CA ASN A 458 20.84 -11.54 23.76
C ASN A 458 19.69 -12.29 24.42
N ILE A 459 19.07 -13.22 23.69
CA ILE A 459 18.09 -14.15 24.25
C ILE A 459 18.87 -15.24 24.99
N GLU A 460 19.64 -14.82 25.98
CA GLU A 460 20.09 -15.65 27.09
C GLU A 460 19.61 -14.92 28.35
N GLU A 461 18.69 -15.57 29.06
CA GLU A 461 17.93 -15.10 30.23
C GLU A 461 16.69 -14.23 29.95
N GLY A 462 15.53 -14.89 30.07
CA GLY A 462 14.21 -14.28 29.99
C GLY A 462 13.94 -13.23 31.06
N LYS A 463 14.30 -11.97 30.76
CA LYS A 463 13.72 -10.79 31.40
C LYS A 463 13.22 -9.84 30.32
N VAL A 464 11.97 -10.06 29.90
CA VAL A 464 11.19 -9.11 29.10
C VAL A 464 11.04 -7.83 29.92
N TYR A 465 11.77 -6.78 29.55
CA TYR A 465 11.51 -5.45 30.08
C TYR A 465 10.20 -4.92 29.49
N GLN A 466 9.12 -5.07 30.25
CA GLN A 466 7.93 -4.23 30.11
C GLN A 466 8.35 -2.79 30.41
N LYS A 467 8.66 -2.00 29.37
CA LYS A 467 8.60 -0.55 29.46
C LYS A 467 7.56 -0.05 28.47
N THR A 468 6.36 0.13 29.03
CA THR A 468 5.32 1.08 28.66
C THR A 468 5.72 2.08 27.55
N LEU A 469 5.15 1.88 26.36
CA LEU A 469 4.74 2.98 25.50
C LEU A 469 3.60 3.69 26.23
N GLY A 470 3.95 4.49 27.23
CA GLY A 470 3.04 5.44 27.83
C GLY A 470 2.79 6.55 26.83
N ALA A 471 1.53 6.75 26.46
CA ALA A 471 1.06 7.84 25.66
C ALA A 471 1.60 9.19 26.18
N SER A 472 2.62 9.74 25.52
CA SER A 472 2.97 11.14 25.69
C SER A 472 2.04 11.96 24.80
N LYS A 473 0.96 12.47 25.39
CA LYS A 473 0.20 13.60 24.84
C LYS A 473 1.13 14.82 24.82
N ASN A 474 1.96 14.93 23.79
CA ASN A 474 2.58 16.18 23.33
C ASN A 474 3.32 15.97 22.00
N SER A 475 2.57 15.64 20.95
CA SER A 475 3.06 15.81 19.58
C SER A 475 3.12 17.30 19.27
N LYS A 476 4.26 17.93 19.59
CA LYS A 476 4.65 19.15 18.89
C LYS A 476 4.84 18.77 17.42
N ARG A 477 3.99 19.33 16.56
CA ARG A 477 4.16 19.33 15.10
C ARG A 477 5.59 19.72 14.77
N ILE A 478 6.41 18.75 14.37
CA ILE A 478 7.62 19.04 13.61
C ILE A 478 7.13 19.34 12.20
N LEU A 479 6.99 20.64 11.91
CA LEU A 479 6.89 21.13 10.54
C LEU A 479 8.18 20.74 9.82
N ILE A 480 8.13 19.67 9.04
CA ILE A 480 9.06 19.49 7.93
C ILE A 480 8.68 20.60 6.94
N ARG A 481 9.50 21.65 6.87
CA ARG A 481 9.45 22.60 5.76
C ARG A 481 9.88 21.82 4.52
N CYS A 482 8.92 21.55 3.62
CA CYS A 482 9.20 21.29 2.21
C CYS A 482 9.67 22.58 1.54
#